data_AF-A0AAV5XQH5-F1
#
_entry.id   AF-A0AAV5XQH5-F1
#
_cell.length_a   1.000
_cell.length_b   1.000
_cell.length_c   1.000
_cell.angle_alpha   90.00
_cell.angle_beta   90.00
_cell.angle_gamma   90.00
#
_symmetry.space_group_name_H-M   'P 1'
#
loop_
_entity.id
_entity.type
_entity.pdbx_description
1 polymer ?
#
loop_
_entity_poly.entity_id
_entity_poly.type
_entity_poly.pdbx_seq_one_letter_code
_entity_poly.pdbx_strand_id
1 'polypeptide(L)'
;MASQLTHLKARCAGCQRQGVQMSKEHLFPQWLILRTGTQKTGIRWGEKPGVPALAATFPLCVECNAAFGRDLEGPTCRLFEDIERNRGLNDEEAELLVRWMWKIKGLAWMAAHPDGQYSSKY
;
A
#
# COMPACT_ATOMS: atom_id res chain seq x y z
N MET A 1 -1.23 -15.71 -22.71
CA MET A 1 -0.44 -15.69 -21.45
C MET A 1 -1.27 -15.12 -20.30
N ALA A 2 -2.31 -15.84 -19.88
CA ALA A 2 -3.14 -15.47 -18.72
C ALA A 2 -2.56 -15.96 -17.37
N SER A 3 -1.34 -16.52 -17.38
CA SER A 3 -0.81 -17.35 -16.28
C SER A 3 0.18 -16.67 -15.33
N GLN A 4 0.47 -15.36 -15.48
CA GLN A 4 1.40 -14.67 -14.58
C GLN A 4 0.71 -14.01 -13.37
N LEU A 5 -0.62 -13.89 -13.36
CA LEU A 5 -1.37 -13.35 -12.21
C LEU A 5 -1.89 -14.43 -11.25
N THR A 6 -1.82 -15.72 -11.62
CA THR A 6 -2.27 -16.84 -10.78
C THR A 6 -1.33 -17.14 -9.60
N HIS A 7 -0.06 -16.74 -9.67
CA HIS A 7 0.91 -16.91 -8.57
C HIS A 7 0.84 -15.82 -7.49
N LEU A 8 0.10 -14.73 -7.71
CA LEU A 8 -0.10 -13.67 -6.70
C LEU A 8 -1.14 -14.03 -5.63
N LYS A 9 -1.95 -15.09 -5.80
CA LYS A 9 -3.02 -15.40 -4.82
C LYS A 9 -2.52 -16.08 -3.53
N ALA A 10 -1.30 -16.61 -3.50
CA ALA A 10 -0.85 -17.46 -2.40
C ALA A 10 0.18 -16.82 -1.47
N ARG A 11 0.71 -15.63 -1.79
CA ARG A 11 1.83 -15.01 -1.05
C ARG A 11 1.50 -13.60 -0.59
N CYS A 12 1.83 -13.30 0.66
CA CYS A 12 1.75 -11.94 1.20
C CYS A 12 2.79 -11.02 0.55
N ALA A 13 2.37 -9.89 -0.02
CA ALA A 13 3.27 -8.89 -0.59
C ALA A 13 4.11 -8.16 0.47
N GLY A 14 3.71 -8.19 1.75
CA GLY A 14 4.46 -7.60 2.86
C GLY A 14 5.53 -8.51 3.47
N CYS A 15 5.20 -9.77 3.78
CA CYS A 15 6.13 -10.69 4.45
C CYS A 15 6.47 -11.96 3.67
N GLN A 16 5.97 -12.11 2.44
CA GLN A 16 6.25 -13.24 1.56
C GLN A 16 5.84 -14.64 2.06
N ARG A 17 5.19 -14.74 3.22
CA ARG A 17 4.63 -16.00 3.70
C ARG A 17 3.49 -16.48 2.80
N GLN A 18 3.39 -17.81 2.68
CA GLN A 18 2.32 -18.52 2.00
C GLN A 18 1.52 -19.37 3.00
N GLY A 19 0.33 -19.83 2.61
CA GLY A 19 -0.52 -20.68 3.47
C GLY A 19 -1.10 -19.97 4.70
N VAL A 20 -1.04 -18.64 4.71
CA VAL A 20 -1.57 -17.79 5.79
C VAL A 20 -2.91 -17.19 5.39
N GLN A 21 -3.69 -16.73 6.37
CA GLN A 21 -4.95 -16.03 6.08
C GLN A 21 -4.66 -14.73 5.32
N MET A 22 -5.25 -14.61 4.13
CA MET A 22 -5.02 -13.50 3.22
C MET A 22 -6.14 -12.45 3.30
N SER A 23 -5.78 -11.21 3.05
CA SER A 23 -6.64 -10.04 2.86
C SER A 23 -6.19 -9.27 1.60
N LYS A 24 -6.94 -8.21 1.28
CA LYS A 24 -6.59 -7.29 0.18
C LYS A 24 -6.26 -5.94 0.77
N GLU A 25 -5.12 -5.40 0.36
CA GLU A 25 -4.66 -4.07 0.75
C GLU A 25 -4.72 -3.12 -0.42
N HIS A 26 -5.19 -1.89 -0.23
CA HIS A 26 -5.18 -0.91 -1.32
C HIS A 26 -3.76 -0.34 -1.49
N LEU A 27 -3.34 -0.06 -2.73
CA LEU A 27 -2.05 0.60 -2.96
C LEU A 27 -1.99 1.95 -2.22
N PHE A 28 -2.98 2.79 -2.48
CA PHE A 28 -3.24 4.00 -1.69
C PHE A 28 -4.39 3.72 -0.72
N PRO A 29 -4.32 4.18 0.53
CA PRO A 29 -5.36 3.93 1.50
C PRO A 29 -6.69 4.56 1.08
N GLN A 30 -7.80 3.92 1.44
CA GLN A 30 -9.15 4.39 1.07
C GLN A 30 -9.41 5.82 1.55
N TRP A 31 -8.97 6.18 2.77
CA TRP A 31 -9.15 7.53 3.30
C TRP A 31 -8.51 8.59 2.40
N LEU A 32 -7.35 8.30 1.80
CA LEU A 32 -6.66 9.23 0.92
C LEU A 32 -7.39 9.35 -0.41
N ILE A 33 -7.76 8.21 -1.01
CA ILE A 33 -8.48 8.17 -2.29
C ILE A 33 -9.80 8.96 -2.20
N LEU A 34 -10.51 8.83 -1.08
CA LEU A 34 -11.74 9.56 -0.82
C LEU A 34 -11.47 11.05 -0.56
N ARG A 35 -10.46 11.37 0.26
CA ARG A 35 -10.06 12.75 0.59
C ARG A 35 -9.66 13.54 -0.66
N THR A 36 -9.00 12.92 -1.63
CA THR A 36 -8.52 13.57 -2.86
C THR A 36 -9.52 13.49 -4.03
N GLY A 37 -10.65 12.79 -3.87
CA GLY A 37 -11.63 12.62 -4.96
C GLY A 37 -11.08 11.84 -6.17
N THR A 38 -10.14 10.92 -5.95
CA THR A 38 -9.44 10.19 -7.03
C THR A 38 -9.93 8.74 -7.20
N GLN A 39 -11.17 8.45 -6.80
CA GLN A 39 -11.73 7.09 -6.83
C GLN A 39 -11.67 6.45 -8.23
N LYS A 40 -11.88 7.27 -9.27
CA LYS A 40 -11.88 6.87 -10.68
C LYS A 40 -10.53 7.08 -11.37
N THR A 41 -9.55 7.67 -10.69
CA THR A 41 -8.21 7.89 -11.26
C THR A 41 -7.55 6.53 -11.47
N GLY A 42 -7.16 6.26 -12.72
CA GLY A 42 -6.52 5.00 -13.09
C GLY A 42 -5.04 5.01 -12.71
N ILE A 43 -4.64 4.06 -11.86
CA ILE A 43 -3.24 3.76 -11.55
C ILE A 43 -2.68 2.92 -12.69
N ARG A 44 -1.61 3.40 -13.32
CA ARG A 44 -0.95 2.72 -14.44
C ARG A 44 0.36 2.12 -13.98
N TRP A 45 0.60 0.86 -14.35
CA TRP A 45 1.88 0.18 -14.18
C TRP A 45 2.42 -0.19 -15.56
N GLY A 46 3.40 0.58 -16.04
CA GLY A 46 3.90 0.47 -17.42
C GLY A 46 2.83 0.80 -18.46
N GLU A 47 2.79 0.04 -19.54
CA GLU A 47 1.87 0.26 -20.68
C GLU A 47 0.45 -0.28 -20.46
N LYS A 48 0.17 -0.90 -19.30
CA LYS A 48 -1.12 -1.54 -19.04
C LYS A 48 -2.25 -0.50 -18.86
N PRO A 49 -3.50 -0.86 -19.23
CA PRO A 49 -4.66 -0.05 -18.89
C PRO A 49 -4.70 0.28 -17.40
N GLY A 50 -5.09 1.52 -17.07
CA GLY A 50 -5.13 1.98 -15.70
C GLY A 50 -6.19 1.24 -14.88
N VAL A 51 -5.84 0.85 -13.66
CA VAL A 51 -6.77 0.25 -12.70
C VAL A 51 -7.32 1.36 -11.79
N PRO A 52 -8.64 1.48 -11.59
CA PRO A 52 -9.19 2.47 -10.67
C PRO A 52 -8.57 2.36 -9.28
N ALA A 53 -8.32 3.49 -8.61
CA ALA A 53 -7.61 3.52 -7.33
C ALA A 53 -8.23 2.60 -6.26
N LEU A 54 -9.57 2.51 -6.18
CA LEU A 54 -10.25 1.61 -5.24
C LEU A 54 -10.14 0.12 -5.61
N ALA A 55 -9.82 -0.20 -6.86
CA ALA A 55 -9.63 -1.58 -7.32
C ALA A 55 -8.16 -2.01 -7.29
N ALA A 56 -7.23 -1.06 -7.18
CA ALA A 56 -5.79 -1.28 -7.15
C ALA A 56 -5.36 -1.86 -5.79
N THR A 57 -5.47 -3.19 -5.66
CA THR A 57 -5.20 -3.92 -4.42
C THR A 57 -4.10 -4.95 -4.57
N PHE A 58 -3.40 -5.23 -3.47
CA PHE A 58 -2.35 -6.23 -3.34
C PHE A 58 -2.75 -7.32 -2.33
N PRO A 59 -2.28 -8.56 -2.54
CA PRO A 59 -2.51 -9.66 -1.61
C PRO A 59 -1.59 -9.51 -0.39
N LEU A 60 -2.15 -9.33 0.81
CA LEU A 60 -1.39 -9.33 2.07
C LEU A 60 -1.95 -10.41 3.00
N CYS A 61 -1.16 -10.86 3.97
CA CYS A 61 -1.72 -11.59 5.10
C CYS A 61 -2.41 -10.62 6.05
N VAL A 62 -3.39 -11.11 6.81
CA VAL A 62 -4.15 -10.31 7.79
C VAL A 62 -3.21 -9.59 8.77
N GLU A 63 -2.13 -10.24 9.22
CA GLU A 63 -1.15 -9.65 10.13
C GLU A 63 -0.43 -8.44 9.54
N CYS A 64 0.09 -8.55 8.31
CA CYS A 64 0.79 -7.43 7.65
C CYS A 64 -0.18 -6.29 7.35
N ASN A 65 -1.38 -6.61 6.89
CA ASN A 65 -2.40 -5.59 6.62
C ASN A 65 -2.78 -4.85 7.92
N ALA A 66 -3.04 -5.57 9.01
CA ALA A 66 -3.31 -4.97 10.32
C ALA A 66 -2.14 -4.11 10.83
N ALA A 67 -0.89 -4.55 10.63
CA ALA A 67 0.30 -3.77 11.00
C ALA A 67 0.41 -2.48 10.17
N PHE A 68 0.14 -2.53 8.86
CA PHE A 68 0.11 -1.31 8.03
C PHE A 68 -0.97 -0.34 8.52
N GLY A 69 -2.18 -0.83 8.80
CA GLY A 69 -3.27 0.01 9.33
C GLY A 69 -2.92 0.67 10.66
N ARG A 70 -2.38 -0.11 11.62
CA ARG A 70 -2.07 0.37 12.97
C ARG A 70 -0.83 1.27 13.02
N ASP A 71 0.25 0.87 12.34
CA ASP A 71 1.57 1.47 12.53
C ASP A 71 1.90 2.55 11.49
N LEU A 72 1.22 2.56 10.33
CA LEU A 72 1.50 3.50 9.23
C LEU A 72 0.27 4.30 8.84
N GLU A 73 -0.80 3.66 8.36
CA GLU A 73 -1.91 4.36 7.68
C GLU A 73 -2.78 5.17 8.64
N GLY A 74 -3.15 4.60 9.79
CA GLY A 74 -3.94 5.28 10.81
C GLY A 74 -3.23 6.51 11.36
N PRO A 75 -1.97 6.40 11.82
CA PRO A 75 -1.16 7.55 12.23
C PRO A 75 -0.99 8.61 11.13
N THR A 76 -0.68 8.18 9.89
CA THR A 76 -0.50 9.10 8.77
C THR A 76 -1.79 9.86 8.42
N CYS A 77 -2.96 9.20 8.47
CA CYS A 77 -4.24 9.85 8.22
C CYS A 77 -4.47 11.05 9.16
N ARG A 78 -4.18 10.87 10.46
CA ARG A 78 -4.27 11.94 11.46
C ARG A 78 -3.23 13.03 11.21
N LEU A 79 -2.01 12.64 10.85
CA LEU A 79 -0.95 13.60 10.54
C LEU A 79 -1.32 14.52 9.38
N PHE A 80 -2.00 14.01 8.35
CA PHE A 80 -2.50 14.86 7.27
C PHE A 80 -3.56 15.87 7.74
N GLU A 81 -4.46 15.48 8.64
CA GLU A 81 -5.43 16.44 9.23
C GLU A 81 -4.73 17.56 10.00
N ASP A 82 -3.62 17.25 10.65
CA ASP A 82 -2.81 18.22 11.39
C ASP A 82 -2.01 19.15 10.47
N ILE A 83 -1.37 18.60 9.42
CA ILE A 83 -0.66 19.40 8.40
C ILE A 83 -1.63 20.38 7.75
N GLU A 84 -2.84 19.93 7.39
CA GLU A 84 -3.90 20.76 6.80
C GLU A 84 -4.35 21.90 7.72
N ARG A 85 -4.13 21.78 9.04
CA ARG A 85 -4.36 22.82 10.05
C ARG A 85 -3.13 23.70 10.31
N ASN A 86 -2.11 23.63 9.44
CA ASN A 86 -0.83 24.31 9.56
C ASN A 86 0.00 23.90 10.79
N ARG A 87 -0.19 22.68 11.32
CA ARG A 87 0.73 22.12 12.31
C ARG A 87 2.00 21.68 11.59
N GLY A 88 3.15 22.12 12.09
CA GLY A 88 4.46 21.64 11.64
C GLY A 88 4.66 20.16 11.98
N LEU A 89 5.67 19.56 11.34
CA LEU A 89 6.10 18.19 11.57
C LEU A 89 7.27 18.15 12.54
N ASN A 90 7.29 17.17 13.43
CA ASN A 90 8.51 16.77 14.14
C ASN A 90 9.25 15.64 13.40
N ASP A 91 10.42 15.26 13.90
CA ASP A 91 11.27 14.24 13.27
C ASP A 91 10.60 12.85 13.21
N GLU A 92 9.86 12.46 14.25
CA GLU A 92 9.15 11.17 14.30
C GLU A 92 8.01 11.11 13.27
N GLU A 93 7.30 12.22 13.09
CA GLU A 93 6.22 12.36 12.12
C GLU A 93 6.74 12.41 10.68
N ALA A 94 7.90 13.05 10.47
CA ALA A 94 8.60 13.01 9.20
C ALA A 94 9.05 11.58 8.86
N GLU A 95 9.60 10.83 9.83
CA GLU A 95 9.96 9.42 9.66
C GLU A 95 8.73 8.58 9.31
N LEU A 96 7.61 8.79 10.01
CA LEU A 96 6.35 8.09 9.75
C LEU A 96 5.88 8.29 8.30
N LEU A 97 5.93 9.52 7.79
CA LEU A 97 5.59 9.81 6.39
C LEU A 97 6.51 9.06 5.43
N VAL A 98 7.82 9.04 5.69
CA VAL A 98 8.80 8.32 4.86
C VAL A 98 8.49 6.82 4.84
N ARG A 99 8.21 6.21 5.99
CA ARG A 99 7.88 4.78 6.09
C ARG A 99 6.57 4.45 5.40
N TRP A 100 5.56 5.31 5.52
CA TRP A 100 4.30 5.15 4.79
C TRP A 100 4.49 5.28 3.27
N MET A 101 5.32 6.22 2.80
CA MET A 101 5.69 6.31 1.38
C MET A 101 6.48 5.07 0.91
N TRP A 102 7.36 4.52 1.74
CA TRP A 102 8.04 3.25 1.44
C TRP A 102 7.07 2.09 1.30
N LYS A 103 6.03 2.00 2.13
CA LYS A 103 4.95 1.00 1.94
C LYS A 103 4.32 1.11 0.56
N ILE A 104 3.95 2.32 0.13
CA ILE A 104 3.33 2.55 -1.19
C ILE A 104 4.30 2.14 -2.29
N LYS A 105 5.57 2.57 -2.20
CA LYS A 105 6.60 2.24 -3.18
C LYS A 105 6.88 0.74 -3.24
N GLY A 106 6.93 0.07 -2.09
CA GLY A 106 7.14 -1.37 -1.99
C GLY A 106 6.02 -2.15 -2.65
N LEU A 107 4.75 -1.82 -2.35
CA LEU A 107 3.61 -2.42 -3.03
C LEU A 107 3.65 -2.17 -4.55
N ALA A 108 3.93 -0.95 -4.99
CA ALA A 108 4.08 -0.66 -6.41
C ALA A 108 5.22 -1.45 -7.07
N TRP A 109 6.34 -1.63 -6.37
CA TRP A 109 7.48 -2.42 -6.85
C TRP A 109 7.13 -3.91 -6.99
N MET A 110 6.34 -4.46 -6.06
CA MET A 110 5.85 -5.85 -6.11
C MET A 110 4.99 -6.13 -7.35
N ALA A 111 4.34 -5.11 -7.94
CA ALA A 111 3.60 -5.29 -9.19
C ALA A 111 4.51 -5.65 -10.38
N ALA A 112 5.78 -5.20 -10.35
CA ALA A 112 6.79 -5.51 -11.34
C ALA A 112 7.71 -6.68 -10.94
N HIS A 113 7.83 -6.96 -9.63
CA HIS A 113 8.72 -7.97 -9.07
C HIS A 113 7.95 -8.90 -8.12
N PRO A 114 7.01 -9.71 -8.63
CA PRO A 114 6.10 -10.48 -7.79
C PRO A 114 6.82 -11.45 -6.85
N ASP A 115 8.00 -11.93 -7.21
CA ASP A 115 8.87 -12.84 -6.44
C ASP A 115 9.95 -12.17 -5.61
N GLY A 116 10.09 -10.85 -5.73
CA GLY A 116 11.12 -10.10 -5.05
C GLY A 116 10.72 -9.70 -3.64
N GLN A 117 11.72 -9.46 -2.78
CA GLN A 117 11.54 -8.83 -1.47
C GLN A 117 11.97 -7.38 -1.57
N TYR A 118 11.01 -6.45 -1.45
CA TYR A 118 11.35 -5.04 -1.45
C TYR A 118 12.13 -4.64 -0.19
N SER A 119 11.74 -5.18 0.96
CA SER A 119 12.41 -4.92 2.24
C SER A 119 12.03 -5.96 3.32
N SER A 120 12.85 -6.03 4.38
CA SER A 120 12.73 -6.99 5.48
C SER A 120 11.84 -6.53 6.63
N LYS A 121 11.51 -5.23 6.69
CA LYS A 121 10.68 -4.65 7.74
C LYS A 121 9.56 -3.75 7.19
N TYR A 122 9.81 -3.09 6.05
CA TYR A 122 8.88 -2.30 5.23
C TYR A 122 9.35 -2.20 3.79
#